data_AF-A0A2W6UZH5-F1
#
_entry.id   AF-A0A2W6UZH5-F1
#
_cell.length_a   1.000
_cell.length_b   1.000
_cell.length_c   1.000
_cell.angle_alpha   90.00
_cell.angle_beta   90.00
_cell.angle_gamma   90.00
#
_symmetry.space_group_name_H-M   'P 1'
#
loop_
_entity.id
_entity.type
_entity.pdbx_description
1 polymer ?
#
loop_
_entity_poly.entity_id
_entity_poly.type
_entity_poly.pdbx_seq_one_letter_code
_entity_poly.pdbx_strand_id
1 'polypeptide(L)'
;MYFLVQANVYLDPDHYKIFDALEELNIDYSVINIPPTAEKIDFETDRKDVFVYGSVTIARLAKQNIDWFPGSFYEGNHLYEVYSQYYGENLLNHKVSVHKISEELIWKKDELKFVKPYNEAKIFTGKVFNESEWKDFVFKALENQSNRITEDSLVQISEAKR
;
A
#
# COMPACT_ATOMS: atom_id res chain seq x y z
N MET A 1 8.17 8.53 -19.42
CA MET A 1 7.10 8.55 -18.40
C MET A 1 6.68 9.99 -18.20
N TYR A 2 5.39 10.26 -18.05
CA TYR A 2 4.83 11.59 -17.87
C TYR A 2 3.97 11.62 -16.63
N PHE A 3 4.15 12.67 -15.85
CA PHE A 3 3.48 12.80 -14.58
C PHE A 3 2.23 13.66 -14.72
N LEU A 4 1.09 13.14 -14.27
CA LEU A 4 -0.09 13.95 -13.97
C LEU A 4 -0.13 14.17 -12.46
N VAL A 5 0.18 15.40 -12.03
CA VAL A 5 0.37 15.74 -10.62
C VAL A 5 -0.82 16.54 -10.11
N GLN A 6 -1.47 16.06 -9.05
CA GLN A 6 -2.53 16.83 -8.37
C GLN A 6 -1.92 17.98 -7.58
N ALA A 7 -2.21 19.25 -7.85
CA ALA A 7 -1.62 20.39 -7.10
C ALA A 7 -2.31 20.70 -5.76
N ASN A 8 -3.61 20.44 -5.65
CA ASN A 8 -4.42 20.85 -4.50
C ASN A 8 -4.33 19.88 -3.30
N VAL A 9 -3.13 19.39 -2.98
CA VAL A 9 -2.84 18.49 -1.83
C VAL A 9 -2.20 19.31 -0.70
N TYR A 10 -2.99 20.16 -0.04
CA TYR A 10 -2.48 21.16 0.91
C TYR A 10 -2.08 20.62 2.28
N LEU A 11 -2.49 19.40 2.63
CA LEU A 11 -2.19 18.79 3.94
C LEU A 11 -0.80 18.16 4.01
N ASP A 12 -0.15 17.98 2.86
CA ASP A 12 1.20 17.45 2.78
C ASP A 12 2.17 18.62 2.48
N PRO A 13 2.98 19.04 3.47
CA PRO A 13 3.89 20.17 3.30
C PRO A 13 4.99 19.90 2.27
N ASP A 14 5.26 18.62 1.98
CA ASP A 14 6.33 18.20 1.08
C ASP A 14 5.83 17.86 -0.32
N HIS A 15 4.52 17.90 -0.56
CA HIS A 15 3.92 17.56 -1.86
C HIS A 15 4.54 18.32 -3.03
N TYR A 16 4.89 19.59 -2.83
CA TYR A 16 5.48 20.43 -3.88
C TYR A 16 6.91 20.02 -4.28
N LYS A 17 7.64 19.28 -3.44
CA LYS A 17 9.00 18.79 -3.76
C LYS A 17 9.03 17.90 -5.00
N ILE A 18 7.89 17.30 -5.38
CA ILE A 18 7.82 16.51 -6.61
C ILE A 18 8.09 17.37 -7.85
N PHE A 19 7.67 18.65 -7.86
CA PHE A 19 7.88 19.52 -9.01
C PHE A 19 9.38 19.78 -9.21
N ASP A 20 10.09 20.10 -8.12
CA ASP A 20 11.56 20.27 -8.14
C ASP A 20 12.24 19.00 -8.68
N ALA A 21 11.84 17.81 -8.20
CA ALA A 21 12.40 16.54 -8.66
C ALA A 21 12.12 16.26 -10.15
N LEU A 22 10.92 16.57 -10.64
CA LEU A 22 10.55 16.37 -12.04
C LEU A 22 11.32 17.34 -12.95
N GLU A 23 11.50 18.59 -12.52
CA GLU A 23 12.32 19.58 -13.22
C GLU A 23 13.80 19.17 -13.25
N GLU A 24 14.38 18.77 -12.12
CA GLU A 24 15.77 18.30 -12.03
C GLU A 24 16.05 17.07 -12.91
N LEU A 25 15.08 16.15 -12.99
CA LEU A 25 15.18 14.94 -13.80
C LEU A 25 14.77 15.15 -15.26
N ASN A 26 14.33 16.36 -15.63
CA ASN A 26 13.80 16.71 -16.95
C ASN A 26 12.69 15.74 -17.41
N ILE A 27 11.74 15.47 -16.50
CA ILE A 27 10.58 14.60 -16.74
C ILE A 27 9.36 15.49 -17.00
N ASP A 28 8.72 15.30 -18.14
CA ASP A 28 7.50 16.03 -18.50
C ASP A 28 6.35 15.74 -17.52
N TYR A 29 5.60 16.79 -17.18
CA TYR A 29 4.42 16.67 -16.33
C TYR A 29 3.33 17.67 -16.67
N SER A 30 2.15 17.44 -16.14
CA SER A 30 1.08 18.42 -16.08
C SER A 30 0.39 18.41 -14.73
N VAL A 31 -0.21 19.54 -14.42
CA VAL A 31 -0.77 19.82 -13.10
C VAL A 31 -2.29 19.86 -13.21
N ILE A 32 -2.97 19.20 -12.27
CA ILE A 32 -4.43 19.18 -12.20
C ILE A 32 -4.91 19.46 -10.78
N ASN A 33 -6.11 20.03 -10.66
CA ASN A 33 -6.82 20.12 -9.40
C ASN A 33 -7.96 19.11 -9.38
N ILE A 34 -8.05 18.32 -8.31
CA ILE A 34 -9.11 17.33 -8.14
C ILE A 34 -10.00 17.78 -6.98
N PRO A 35 -11.26 18.20 -7.24
CA PRO A 35 -12.18 18.53 -6.16
C PRO A 35 -12.59 17.26 -5.38
N PRO A 36 -13.02 17.36 -4.11
CA PRO A 36 -13.44 16.22 -3.31
C PRO A 36 -14.59 15.40 -3.93
N THR A 37 -15.42 16.04 -4.75
CA THR A 37 -16.57 15.44 -5.43
C THR A 37 -16.26 14.96 -6.85
N ALA A 38 -14.99 14.95 -7.26
CA ALA A 38 -14.62 14.49 -8.59
C ALA A 38 -14.97 13.01 -8.80
N GLU A 39 -15.69 12.73 -9.88
CA GLU A 39 -16.03 11.37 -10.30
C GLU A 39 -15.12 10.86 -11.43
N LYS A 40 -14.42 11.77 -12.11
CA LYS A 40 -13.46 11.49 -13.20
C LYS A 40 -12.32 12.51 -13.20
N ILE A 41 -11.22 12.16 -13.86
CA ILE A 41 -10.12 13.09 -14.14
C ILE A 41 -10.47 13.85 -15.42
N ASP A 42 -10.51 15.19 -15.34
CA ASP A 42 -10.71 16.05 -16.51
C ASP A 42 -9.35 16.42 -17.12
N PHE A 43 -8.75 15.45 -17.80
CA PHE A 43 -7.44 15.57 -18.42
C PHE A 43 -7.35 14.62 -19.62
N GLU A 44 -6.95 15.15 -20.77
CA GLU A 44 -6.82 14.40 -22.02
C GLU A 44 -5.36 14.43 -22.50
N THR A 45 -4.88 13.28 -22.97
CA THR A 45 -3.56 13.15 -23.59
C THR A 45 -3.55 11.91 -24.48
N ASP A 46 -2.79 11.98 -25.57
CA ASP A 46 -2.53 10.82 -26.43
C ASP A 46 -1.43 9.90 -25.84
N ARG A 47 -0.76 10.34 -24.77
CA ARG A 47 0.30 9.55 -24.15
C ARG A 47 -0.28 8.39 -23.34
N LYS A 48 0.38 7.25 -23.45
CA LYS A 48 0.04 6.04 -22.67
C LYS A 48 0.94 5.86 -21.46
N ASP A 49 2.17 6.38 -21.51
CA ASP A 49 3.14 6.26 -20.41
C ASP A 49 2.90 7.34 -19.33
N VAL A 50 1.67 7.36 -18.79
CA VAL A 50 1.18 8.33 -17.79
C VAL A 50 1.24 7.71 -16.40
N PHE A 51 1.87 8.44 -15.48
CA PHE A 51 1.87 8.15 -14.06
C PHE A 51 1.18 9.27 -13.28
N VAL A 52 0.26 8.91 -12.39
CA VAL A 52 -0.60 9.83 -11.64
C VAL A 52 -0.10 9.92 -10.21
N TYR A 53 0.21 11.15 -9.78
CA TYR A 53 0.71 11.44 -8.44
C TYR A 53 -0.21 12.41 -7.70
N GLY A 54 -0.54 12.08 -6.45
CA GLY A 54 -1.39 12.91 -5.61
C GLY A 54 -2.14 12.08 -4.57
N SER A 55 -3.34 12.55 -4.20
CA SER A 55 -4.16 11.90 -3.19
C SER A 55 -4.67 10.50 -3.62
N VAL A 56 -5.17 9.74 -2.65
CA VAL A 56 -5.87 8.46 -2.92
C VAL A 56 -7.04 8.65 -3.89
N THR A 57 -7.70 9.82 -3.87
CA THR A 57 -8.82 10.12 -4.76
C THR A 57 -8.37 10.12 -6.22
N ILE A 58 -7.34 10.90 -6.60
CA ILE A 58 -6.87 10.93 -7.99
C ILE A 58 -6.29 9.58 -8.42
N ALA A 59 -5.60 8.88 -7.52
CA ALA A 59 -5.05 7.55 -7.79
C ALA A 59 -6.17 6.52 -8.08
N ARG A 60 -7.30 6.60 -7.37
CA ARG A 60 -8.49 5.78 -7.65
C ARG A 60 -9.17 6.17 -8.97
N LEU A 61 -9.28 7.47 -9.26
CA LEU A 61 -9.89 7.95 -10.50
C LEU A 61 -9.06 7.57 -11.74
N ALA A 62 -7.73 7.52 -11.61
CA ALA A 62 -6.82 7.12 -12.69
C ALA A 62 -7.15 5.73 -13.26
N LYS A 63 -7.75 4.82 -12.45
CA LYS A 63 -8.20 3.49 -12.89
C LYS A 63 -9.22 3.52 -14.02
N GLN A 64 -9.95 4.63 -14.19
CA GLN A 64 -10.91 4.79 -15.27
C GLN A 64 -10.21 4.99 -16.63
N ASN A 65 -8.94 5.39 -16.63
CA ASN A 65 -8.12 5.59 -17.81
C ASN A 65 -7.25 4.35 -18.07
N ILE A 66 -7.86 3.31 -18.62
CA ILE A 66 -7.25 1.98 -18.80
C ILE A 66 -5.99 1.96 -19.70
N ASP A 67 -5.80 3.00 -20.52
CA ASP A 67 -4.65 3.14 -21.42
C ASP A 67 -3.43 3.77 -20.76
N TRP A 68 -3.54 4.23 -19.50
CA TRP A 68 -2.44 4.83 -18.77
C TRP A 68 -1.62 3.78 -18.02
N PHE A 69 -0.33 3.73 -18.31
CA PHE A 69 0.65 2.87 -17.67
C PHE A 69 1.86 3.68 -17.21
N PRO A 70 2.33 3.56 -15.95
CA PRO A 70 1.87 2.62 -14.94
C PRO A 70 0.62 3.08 -14.17
N GLY A 71 -0.06 4.15 -14.60
CA GLY A 71 -1.29 4.60 -13.97
C GLY A 71 -1.00 5.21 -12.60
N SER A 72 -1.39 4.56 -11.51
CA SER A 72 -1.07 5.02 -10.14
C SER A 72 -0.58 3.87 -9.26
N PHE A 73 -0.04 4.21 -8.08
CA PHE A 73 0.30 3.19 -7.09
C PHE A 73 -0.91 2.41 -6.55
N TYR A 74 -2.15 2.85 -6.80
CA TYR A 74 -3.35 2.22 -6.23
C TYR A 74 -3.72 0.85 -6.86
N GLU A 75 -3.01 0.39 -7.88
CA GLU A 75 -3.31 -0.84 -8.63
C GLU A 75 -2.64 -2.12 -8.10
N GLY A 76 -2.10 -2.10 -6.87
CA GLY A 76 -1.47 -3.30 -6.29
C GLY A 76 -0.04 -3.56 -6.79
N ASN A 77 0.53 -2.65 -7.60
CA ASN A 77 1.96 -2.63 -7.91
C ASN A 77 2.85 -2.38 -6.68
N HIS A 78 2.24 -2.15 -5.51
CA HIS A 78 2.89 -2.00 -4.21
C HIS A 78 2.77 -3.24 -3.30
N LEU A 79 2.23 -4.35 -3.81
CA LEU A 79 2.14 -5.59 -3.06
C LEU A 79 3.54 -6.21 -2.86
N TYR A 80 3.69 -6.91 -1.75
CA TYR A 80 4.94 -7.55 -1.36
C TYR A 80 5.43 -8.55 -2.43
N GLU A 81 4.52 -9.28 -3.05
CA GLU A 81 4.73 -10.32 -4.06
C GLU A 81 5.32 -9.72 -5.33
N VAL A 82 4.93 -8.49 -5.66
CA VAL A 82 5.46 -7.75 -6.80
C VAL A 82 6.87 -7.27 -6.47
N TYR A 83 7.08 -6.66 -5.29
CA TYR A 83 8.40 -6.15 -4.92
C TYR A 83 9.43 -7.24 -4.64
N SER A 84 9.03 -8.36 -4.03
CA SER A 84 9.94 -9.44 -3.65
C SER A 84 10.63 -10.08 -4.87
N GLN A 85 9.97 -10.08 -6.03
CA GLN A 85 10.55 -10.55 -7.30
C GLN A 85 11.77 -9.74 -7.75
N TYR A 86 11.84 -8.45 -7.43
CA TYR A 86 12.90 -7.55 -7.90
C TYR A 86 13.91 -7.19 -6.82
N TYR A 87 13.44 -6.96 -5.60
CA TYR A 87 14.29 -6.49 -4.50
C TYR A 87 14.97 -7.61 -3.72
N GLY A 88 14.42 -8.83 -3.75
CA GLY A 88 14.98 -9.98 -3.05
C GLY A 88 15.37 -9.66 -1.61
N GLU A 89 16.60 -9.99 -1.23
CA GLU A 89 17.15 -9.79 0.13
C GLU A 89 17.24 -8.32 0.58
N ASN A 90 17.17 -7.36 -0.34
CA ASN A 90 17.15 -5.93 -0.02
C ASN A 90 15.80 -5.48 0.54
N LEU A 91 14.76 -6.31 0.42
CA LEU A 91 13.46 -6.00 0.98
C LEU A 91 13.48 -6.22 2.50
N LEU A 92 13.01 -5.23 3.26
CA LEU A 92 13.06 -5.25 4.74
C LEU A 92 12.49 -6.57 5.31
N ASN A 93 11.43 -7.10 4.69
CA ASN A 93 10.77 -8.33 5.08
C ASN A 93 10.94 -9.45 4.02
N HIS A 94 12.12 -9.64 3.43
CA HIS A 94 12.34 -10.64 2.36
C HIS A 94 11.87 -12.07 2.71
N LYS A 95 11.93 -12.48 3.98
CA LYS A 95 11.37 -13.75 4.44
C LYS A 95 9.98 -13.54 5.02
N VAL A 96 9.01 -13.40 4.13
CA VAL A 96 7.61 -13.26 4.50
C VAL A 96 6.82 -14.49 4.09
N SER A 97 5.86 -14.85 4.93
CA SER A 97 4.76 -15.74 4.56
C SER A 97 3.42 -15.05 4.74
N VAL A 98 2.43 -15.46 3.95
CA VAL A 98 1.04 -15.00 4.04
C VAL A 98 0.19 -16.15 4.53
N HIS A 99 -0.61 -15.90 5.55
CA HIS A 99 -1.45 -16.90 6.22
C HIS A 99 -2.83 -16.32 6.49
N LYS A 100 -3.83 -17.19 6.65
CA LYS A 100 -5.09 -16.79 7.27
C LYS A 100 -4.86 -16.52 8.75
N ILE A 101 -5.56 -15.56 9.33
CA ILE A 101 -5.42 -15.24 10.76
C ILE A 101 -5.81 -16.41 11.67
N SER A 102 -6.71 -17.29 11.20
CA SER A 102 -7.16 -18.50 11.88
C SER A 102 -6.17 -19.66 11.80
N GLU A 103 -5.17 -19.61 10.91
CA GLU A 103 -4.18 -20.67 10.79
C GLU A 103 -3.21 -20.67 11.98
N GLU A 104 -2.87 -21.87 12.46
CA GLU A 104 -1.87 -22.01 13.51
C GLU A 104 -0.47 -21.73 12.94
N LEU A 105 0.24 -20.81 13.59
CA LEU A 105 1.60 -20.46 13.23
C LEU A 105 2.60 -21.33 13.99
N ILE A 106 3.68 -21.75 13.32
CA ILE A 106 4.76 -22.54 13.94
C ILE A 106 5.71 -21.60 14.68
N TRP A 107 5.80 -21.68 16.00
CA TRP A 107 6.68 -20.84 16.82
C TRP A 107 7.91 -21.58 17.30
N LYS A 108 9.07 -20.93 17.28
CA LYS A 108 10.24 -21.36 18.04
C LYS A 108 10.21 -20.76 19.44
N LYS A 109 10.93 -21.37 20.37
CA LYS A 109 11.06 -20.87 21.74
C LYS A 109 11.60 -19.43 21.73
N ASP A 110 10.92 -18.53 22.43
CA ASP A 110 11.24 -17.11 22.56
C ASP A 110 11.28 -16.34 21.22
N GLU A 111 10.63 -16.86 20.17
CA GLU A 111 10.55 -16.23 18.86
C GLU A 111 9.59 -15.04 18.86
N LEU A 112 10.00 -13.98 18.16
CA LEU A 112 9.18 -12.81 17.89
C LEU A 112 8.92 -12.70 16.40
N LYS A 113 7.64 -12.51 16.04
CA LYS A 113 7.21 -12.31 14.65
C LYS A 113 6.57 -10.94 14.50
N PHE A 114 6.92 -10.25 13.44
CA PHE A 114 6.16 -9.08 13.00
C PHE A 114 5.00 -9.55 12.13
N VAL A 115 3.79 -9.17 12.54
CA VAL A 115 2.55 -9.54 11.84
C VAL A 115 1.76 -8.28 11.50
N LYS A 116 1.33 -8.16 10.25
CA LYS A 116 0.47 -7.07 9.78
C LYS A 116 -0.62 -7.60 8.84
N PRO A 117 -1.72 -6.86 8.62
CA PRO A 117 -2.66 -7.20 7.56
C PRO A 117 -1.97 -7.24 6.20
N TYR A 118 -2.42 -8.15 5.33
CA TYR A 118 -1.91 -8.27 3.97
C TYR A 118 -2.75 -7.46 2.98
N ASN A 119 -3.97 -7.89 2.65
CA ASN A 119 -4.82 -7.20 1.67
C ASN A 119 -5.57 -6.00 2.24
N GLU A 120 -6.04 -6.10 3.49
CA GLU A 120 -6.83 -5.04 4.11
C GLU A 120 -5.99 -4.29 5.13
N ALA A 121 -5.20 -3.33 4.66
CA ALA A 121 -4.20 -2.60 5.46
C ALA A 121 -4.72 -1.88 6.72
N LYS A 122 -6.04 -1.85 6.97
CA LYS A 122 -6.69 -1.13 8.08
C LYS A 122 -7.50 -2.00 9.05
N ILE A 123 -7.42 -3.34 8.96
CA ILE A 123 -8.12 -4.21 9.95
C ILE A 123 -7.42 -4.22 11.32
N PHE A 124 -6.09 -4.03 11.35
CA PHE A 124 -5.32 -3.74 12.58
C PHE A 124 -3.95 -3.13 12.23
N THR A 125 -3.30 -2.48 13.20
CA THR A 125 -1.94 -1.96 13.03
C THR A 125 -0.92 -3.08 13.21
N GLY A 126 -0.04 -3.27 12.22
CA GLY A 126 1.02 -4.28 12.29
C GLY A 126 1.90 -4.11 13.52
N LYS A 127 2.19 -5.22 14.21
CA LYS A 127 2.99 -5.22 15.44
C LYS A 127 3.80 -6.50 15.62
N VAL A 128 4.71 -6.49 16.57
CA VAL A 128 5.49 -7.67 16.97
C VAL A 128 4.71 -8.45 18.00
N PHE A 129 4.73 -9.78 17.88
CA PHE A 129 4.07 -10.72 18.76
C PHE A 129 5.03 -11.84 19.18
N ASN A 130 4.92 -12.27 20.43
CA ASN A 130 5.26 -13.64 20.81
C ASN A 130 4.05 -14.58 20.62
N GLU A 131 4.25 -15.90 20.83
CA GLU A 131 3.20 -16.90 20.63
C GLU A 131 1.94 -16.64 21.46
N SER A 132 2.09 -16.35 22.75
CA SER A 132 0.96 -16.14 23.66
C SER A 132 0.17 -14.88 23.31
N GLU A 133 0.87 -13.78 22.97
CA GLU A 133 0.26 -12.54 22.52
C GLU A 133 -0.50 -12.70 21.21
N TRP A 134 0.03 -13.50 20.27
CA TRP A 134 -0.64 -13.79 19.01
C TRP A 134 -1.94 -14.56 19.24
N LYS A 135 -1.88 -15.65 20.03
CA LYS A 135 -3.06 -16.47 20.35
C LYS A 135 -4.16 -15.66 21.05
N ASP A 136 -3.80 -14.83 22.02
CA ASP A 136 -4.74 -13.92 22.70
C ASP A 136 -5.33 -12.87 21.75
N PHE A 137 -4.51 -12.31 20.85
CA PHE A 137 -4.98 -11.35 19.85
C PHE A 137 -5.98 -11.99 18.87
N VAL A 138 -5.67 -13.16 18.32
CA VAL A 138 -6.56 -13.86 17.38
C VAL A 138 -7.88 -14.20 18.06
N PHE A 139 -7.85 -14.73 19.29
CA PHE A 139 -9.05 -15.03 20.07
C PHE A 139 -9.94 -13.80 20.24
N LYS A 140 -9.38 -12.68 20.75
CA LYS A 140 -10.13 -11.43 20.95
C LYS A 140 -10.61 -10.81 19.65
N ALA A 141 -9.83 -10.91 18.58
CA ALA A 141 -10.16 -10.35 17.29
C ALA A 141 -11.38 -11.06 16.66
N LEU A 142 -11.47 -12.38 16.81
CA LEU A 142 -12.54 -13.21 16.25
C LEU A 142 -13.81 -13.21 17.11
N GLU A 143 -13.71 -13.08 18.44
CA GLU A 143 -14.90 -12.95 19.30
C GLU A 143 -15.61 -11.59 19.13
N ASN A 144 -14.86 -10.54 18.78
CA ASN A 144 -15.42 -9.21 18.67
C ASN A 144 -16.13 -8.99 17.32
N GLN A 145 -17.46 -9.16 17.30
CA GLN A 145 -18.31 -8.95 16.13
C GLN A 145 -18.28 -7.52 15.55
N SER A 146 -17.74 -6.53 16.28
CA SER A 146 -17.59 -5.16 15.77
C SER A 146 -16.29 -4.95 14.96
N ASN A 147 -15.35 -5.88 15.03
CA ASN A 147 -14.12 -5.81 14.26
C ASN A 147 -14.35 -6.32 12.82
N ARG A 148 -13.58 -5.77 11.87
CA ARG A 148 -13.59 -6.22 10.47
C ARG A 148 -12.76 -7.48 10.22
N ILE A 149 -12.15 -8.03 11.28
CA ILE A 149 -11.27 -9.20 11.19
C ILE A 149 -12.16 -10.45 11.16
N THR A 150 -11.93 -11.30 10.18
CA THR A 150 -12.60 -12.59 9.99
C THR A 150 -11.57 -13.72 10.00
N GLU A 151 -12.02 -14.97 10.13
CA GLU A 151 -11.15 -16.14 10.10
C GLU A 151 -10.32 -16.24 8.80
N ASP A 152 -10.85 -15.73 7.69
CA ASP A 152 -10.21 -15.71 6.37
C ASP A 152 -9.35 -14.47 6.11
N SER A 153 -9.28 -13.53 7.06
CA SER A 153 -8.44 -12.34 6.93
C SER A 153 -6.98 -12.75 6.77
N LEU A 154 -6.32 -12.23 5.72
CA LEU A 154 -4.94 -12.56 5.43
C LEU A 154 -3.98 -11.65 6.19
N VAL A 155 -2.96 -12.27 6.80
CA VAL A 155 -1.87 -11.59 7.49
C VAL A 155 -0.53 -11.92 6.86
N GLN A 156 0.32 -10.91 6.81
CA GLN A 156 1.70 -11.00 6.38
C GLN A 156 2.59 -11.14 7.61
N ILE A 157 3.43 -12.17 7.61
CA ILE A 157 4.26 -12.56 8.77
C ILE A 157 5.72 -12.55 8.35
N SER A 158 6.58 -12.02 9.22
CA SER A 158 8.04 -12.02 9.04
C SER A 158 8.77 -12.14 10.37
N GLU A 159 10.04 -12.47 10.33
CA GLU A 159 10.94 -12.34 11.48
C GLU A 159 10.96 -10.87 11.94
N ALA A 160 10.85 -10.64 13.26
CA ALA A 160 10.97 -9.29 13.79
C ALA A 160 12.42 -8.81 13.65
N LYS A 161 12.67 -7.86 12.73
CA LYS A 161 13.95 -7.15 12.67
C LYS A 161 14.02 -6.11 13.79
N ARG A 162 15.13 -6.12 14.53
CA ARG A 162 15.45 -5.10 15.54
C ARG A 162 16.09 -3.88 14.90
#